data_AF-H0GYA4-F1
#
_entry.id   AF-H0GYA4-F1
#
_cell.length_a   1.000
_cell.length_b   1.000
_cell.length_c   1.000
_cell.angle_alpha   90.00
_cell.angle_beta   90.00
_cell.angle_gamma   90.00
#
_symmetry.space_group_name_H-M   'P 1'
#
loop_
_entity.id
_entity.type
_entity.pdbx_description
1 polymer ?
#
loop_
_entity_poly.entity_id
_entity_poly.type
_entity_poly.pdbx_seq_one_letter_code
_entity_poly.pdbx_strand_id
1 'polypeptide(L)'
;MEGVVRSLEQEYRLILLLNHRNKNQHSAAGWYGSFNELKRNCGRIIKLLSSWRLQAKRLKDVEWVNMHRLLKRALFRQLKSWYWQFNGIIALGQFVTLGCTLVALLANVRALYMKIWEVNGAEFVRCGCFMKILPKKRGQTGYE
;
A
#
# COMPACT_ATOMS: atom_id res chain seq x y z
N MET A 1 -9.90 8.20 10.03
CA MET A 1 -8.64 7.44 9.90
C MET A 1 -8.71 6.08 10.59
N GLU A 2 -9.21 6.01 11.82
CA GLU A 2 -9.26 4.76 12.60
C GLU A 2 -9.94 3.58 11.89
N GLY A 3 -11.11 3.79 11.26
CA GLY A 3 -11.79 2.74 10.50
C GLY A 3 -10.93 2.15 9.36
N VAL A 4 -10.19 2.99 8.65
CA VAL A 4 -9.28 2.57 7.57
C VAL A 4 -8.11 1.75 8.13
N VAL A 5 -7.57 2.14 9.29
CA VAL A 5 -6.51 1.40 9.98
C VAL A 5 -7.01 0.01 10.39
N ARG A 6 -8.21 -0.08 10.99
CA ARG A 6 -8.81 -1.36 11.39
C ARG A 6 -9.05 -2.28 10.20
N SER A 7 -9.57 -1.75 9.09
CA SER A 7 -9.73 -2.52 7.84
C SER A 7 -8.39 -3.02 7.30
N LEU A 8 -7.34 -2.18 7.33
CA LEU A 8 -6.01 -2.62 6.88
C LEU A 8 -5.40 -3.67 7.81
N GLU A 9 -5.59 -3.54 9.12
CA GLU A 9 -5.20 -4.56 10.11
C GLU A 9 -5.92 -5.90 9.85
N GLN A 10 -7.21 -5.86 9.52
CA GLN A 10 -7.99 -7.06 9.16
C GLN A 10 -7.41 -7.73 7.90
N GLU A 11 -7.22 -6.98 6.81
CA GLU A 11 -6.64 -7.52 5.57
C GLU A 11 -5.24 -8.09 5.83
N TYR A 12 -4.44 -7.42 6.66
CA TYR A 12 -3.12 -7.92 7.02
C TYR A 12 -3.15 -9.23 7.82
N ARG A 13 -4.14 -9.44 8.69
CA ARG A 13 -4.32 -10.75 9.35
C ARG A 13 -4.55 -11.86 8.32
N LEU A 14 -5.38 -11.60 7.30
CA LEU A 14 -5.59 -12.54 6.19
C LEU A 14 -4.30 -12.81 5.41
N ILE A 15 -3.50 -11.76 5.14
CA ILE A 15 -2.16 -11.91 4.53
C ILE A 15 -1.29 -12.84 5.37
N LEU A 16 -1.24 -12.65 6.69
CA LEU A 16 -0.41 -13.46 7.59
C LEU A 16 -0.85 -14.93 7.60
N LEU A 17 -2.15 -15.18 7.68
CA LEU A 17 -2.72 -16.54 7.67
C LEU A 17 -2.44 -17.25 6.35
N LEU A 18 -2.71 -16.59 5.21
CA LEU A 18 -2.40 -17.12 3.88
C LEU A 18 -0.90 -17.38 3.71
N ASN A 19 -0.06 -16.47 4.19
CA ASN A 19 1.39 -16.63 4.14
C ASN A 19 1.84 -17.84 4.96
N HIS A 20 1.32 -17.99 6.18
CA HIS A 20 1.68 -19.13 7.03
C HIS A 20 1.28 -20.45 6.37
N ARG A 21 0.04 -20.54 5.86
CA ARG A 21 -0.50 -21.76 5.23
C ARG A 21 0.25 -22.19 3.97
N ASN A 22 0.70 -21.23 3.16
CA ASN A 22 1.28 -21.48 1.83
C ASN A 22 2.82 -21.45 1.82
N LYS A 23 3.47 -21.13 2.95
CA LYS A 23 4.94 -21.00 3.03
C LYS A 23 5.68 -22.25 2.61
N ASN A 24 5.27 -23.40 3.13
CA ASN A 24 6.00 -24.65 2.93
C ASN A 24 5.77 -25.24 1.54
N GLN A 25 4.68 -24.84 0.86
CA GLN A 25 4.31 -25.35 -0.47
C GLN A 25 4.91 -24.52 -1.60
N HIS A 26 5.13 -23.21 -1.38
CA HIS A 26 5.41 -22.27 -2.46
C HIS A 26 6.57 -21.31 -2.17
N SER A 27 7.46 -21.65 -1.23
CA SER A 27 8.60 -20.82 -0.83
C SER A 27 9.48 -20.36 -1.99
N ALA A 28 9.63 -21.19 -3.03
CA ALA A 28 10.44 -20.91 -4.22
C ALA A 28 9.66 -20.24 -5.37
N ALA A 29 8.35 -20.02 -5.23
CA ALA A 29 7.54 -19.47 -6.31
C ALA A 29 7.70 -17.95 -6.45
N GLY A 30 7.80 -17.45 -7.69
CA GLY A 30 7.94 -16.01 -7.97
C GLY A 30 6.78 -15.16 -7.42
N TRP A 31 5.55 -15.67 -7.52
CA TRP A 31 4.37 -15.04 -6.95
C TRP A 31 4.43 -14.97 -5.42
N TYR A 32 5.00 -15.98 -4.76
CA TYR A 32 5.14 -16.02 -3.30
C TYR A 32 6.19 -15.01 -2.81
N GLY A 33 7.23 -14.77 -3.60
CA GLY A 33 8.15 -13.65 -3.41
C GLY A 33 7.42 -12.29 -3.42
N SER A 34 6.59 -12.06 -4.44
CA SER A 34 5.75 -10.85 -4.55
C SER A 34 4.77 -10.69 -3.39
N PHE A 35 4.14 -11.79 -2.97
CA PHE A 35 3.25 -11.80 -1.81
C PHE A 35 3.97 -11.47 -0.49
N ASN A 36 5.20 -11.97 -0.31
CA ASN A 36 6.03 -11.62 0.84
C ASN A 36 6.43 -10.14 0.85
N GLU A 37 6.68 -9.54 -0.31
CA GLU A 37 6.93 -8.10 -0.40
C GLU A 37 5.73 -7.28 0.05
N LEU A 38 4.54 -7.63 -0.44
CA LEU A 38 3.27 -7.02 -0.03
C LEU A 38 3.09 -7.12 1.49
N LYS A 39 3.25 -8.32 2.06
CA LYS A 39 3.18 -8.55 3.51
C LYS A 39 4.12 -7.66 4.29
N ARG A 40 5.41 -7.61 3.91
CA ARG A 40 6.41 -6.78 4.61
C ARG A 40 6.09 -5.29 4.51
N ASN A 41 5.63 -4.83 3.35
CA ASN A 41 5.22 -3.44 3.15
C ASN A 41 4.01 -3.08 4.02
N CYS A 42 2.97 -3.91 4.02
CA CYS A 42 1.77 -3.74 4.82
C CYS A 42 2.06 -3.74 6.32
N GLY A 43 2.89 -4.67 6.80
CA GLY A 43 3.30 -4.71 8.20
C GLY A 43 4.05 -3.46 8.65
N ARG A 44 4.89 -2.88 7.79
CA ARG A 44 5.59 -1.61 8.10
C ARG A 44 4.62 -0.44 8.20
N ILE A 45 3.67 -0.34 7.28
CA ILE A 45 2.65 0.72 7.29
C ILE A 45 1.76 0.60 8.53
N ILE A 46 1.29 -0.61 8.86
CA ILE A 46 0.50 -0.85 10.07
C ILE A 46 1.28 -0.49 11.33
N LYS A 47 2.58 -0.84 11.41
CA LYS A 47 3.40 -0.47 12.56
C LYS A 47 3.43 1.05 12.77
N LEU A 48 3.62 1.83 11.69
CA LEU A 48 3.60 3.30 11.73
C LEU A 48 2.22 3.85 12.12
N LEU A 49 1.13 3.26 11.62
CA LEU A 49 -0.23 3.70 11.96
C LEU A 49 -0.62 3.30 13.39
N SER A 50 -0.10 2.18 13.89
CA SER A 50 -0.36 1.69 15.24
C SER A 50 0.38 2.52 16.30
N SER A 51 1.60 2.99 16.03
CA SER A 51 2.32 3.89 16.93
C SER A 51 1.58 5.22 17.09
N TRP A 52 1.03 5.75 16.00
CA TRP A 52 0.14 6.91 16.02
C TRP A 52 -1.13 6.66 16.86
N ARG A 53 -1.83 5.54 16.64
CA ARG A 53 -3.08 5.22 17.34
C ARG A 53 -2.87 4.99 18.83
N LEU A 54 -1.86 4.21 19.22
CA LEU A 54 -1.68 3.77 20.61
C LEU A 54 -1.00 4.81 21.50
N GLN A 55 -0.07 5.60 20.95
CA GLN A 55 0.71 6.53 21.77
C GLN A 55 0.06 7.91 21.91
N ALA A 56 -1.05 8.17 21.20
CA ALA A 56 -1.66 9.51 21.06
C ALA A 56 -0.65 10.61 20.67
N LYS A 57 0.53 10.21 20.18
CA LYS A 57 1.63 11.09 19.80
C LYS A 57 1.53 11.38 18.32
N ARG A 58 1.78 12.64 17.96
CA ARG A 58 1.96 13.01 16.55
C ARG A 58 3.15 12.23 15.99
N LEU A 59 2.94 11.63 14.83
CA LEU A 59 4.00 11.02 14.02
C LEU A 59 5.10 12.04 13.78
N LYS A 60 6.36 11.62 13.94
CA LYS A 60 7.53 12.43 13.61
C LYS A 60 7.61 12.60 12.10
N ASP A 61 8.25 13.68 11.64
CA ASP A 61 8.38 13.95 10.20
C ASP A 61 9.11 12.80 9.46
N VAL A 62 10.08 12.15 10.11
CA VAL A 62 10.75 10.95 9.59
C VAL A 62 9.78 9.79 9.33
N GLU A 63 8.74 9.63 10.17
CA GLU A 63 7.74 8.59 10.02
C GLU A 63 6.78 8.90 8.87
N TRP A 64 6.38 10.16 8.71
CA TRP A 64 5.60 10.64 7.56
C TRP A 64 6.32 10.42 6.24
N VAL A 65 7.59 10.81 6.15
CA VAL A 65 8.43 10.61 4.96
C VAL A 65 8.58 9.11 4.65
N ASN A 66 8.81 8.28 5.67
CA ASN A 66 8.89 6.84 5.48
C ASN A 66 7.56 6.23 5.00
N MET A 67 6.43 6.64 5.57
CA MET A 67 5.11 6.19 5.15
C MET A 67 4.85 6.56 3.69
N HIS A 68 5.10 7.81 3.33
CA HIS A 68 4.97 8.29 1.95
C HIS A 68 5.84 7.47 0.98
N ARG A 69 7.11 7.22 1.34
CA ARG A 69 8.01 6.40 0.51
C ARG A 69 7.50 4.97 0.34
N LEU A 70 7.00 4.35 1.41
CA LEU A 70 6.45 2.98 1.38
C LEU A 70 5.20 2.89 0.52
N LEU A 71 4.27 3.84 0.67
CA LEU A 71 3.05 3.91 -0.13
C LEU A 71 3.36 4.18 -1.61
N LYS A 72 4.24 5.15 -1.90
CA LYS A 72 4.62 5.50 -3.27
C LYS A 72 5.25 4.30 -3.99
N ARG A 73 6.16 3.58 -3.31
CA ARG A 73 6.78 2.37 -3.85
C ARG A 73 5.74 1.28 -4.10
N ALA A 74 4.84 1.03 -3.15
CA ALA A 74 3.82 -0.01 -3.28
C ALA A 74 2.85 0.29 -4.43
N LEU A 75 2.27 1.49 -4.45
CA LEU A 75 1.23 1.89 -5.40
C LEU A 75 1.74 2.05 -6.83
N PHE A 76 2.89 2.69 -7.03
CA PHE A 76 3.32 3.09 -8.38
C PHE A 76 4.38 2.17 -8.98
N ARG A 77 5.21 1.49 -8.16
CA ARG A 77 6.29 0.65 -8.66
C ARG A 77 5.98 -0.85 -8.57
N GLN A 78 5.50 -1.31 -7.42
CA GLN A 78 5.36 -2.76 -7.17
C GLN A 78 3.99 -3.32 -7.57
N LEU A 79 2.92 -2.52 -7.49
CA LEU A 79 1.55 -2.95 -7.76
C LEU A 79 1.38 -3.72 -9.07
N LYS A 80 1.92 -3.20 -10.19
CA LYS A 80 1.82 -3.84 -11.50
C LYS A 80 2.48 -5.23 -11.51
N SER A 81 3.67 -5.33 -10.92
CA SER A 81 4.40 -6.60 -10.82
C SER A 81 3.61 -7.62 -10.00
N TRP A 82 3.11 -7.22 -8.82
CA TRP A 82 2.30 -8.09 -7.97
C TRP A 82 1.04 -8.58 -8.68
N TYR A 83 0.32 -7.68 -9.36
CA TYR A 83 -0.87 -8.03 -10.13
C TYR A 83 -0.58 -9.06 -11.22
N TRP A 84 0.46 -8.86 -12.01
CA TRP A 84 0.86 -9.80 -13.06
C TRP A 84 1.24 -11.17 -12.50
N GLN A 85 2.00 -11.21 -11.42
CA GLN A 85 2.40 -12.46 -10.78
C GLN A 85 1.20 -13.23 -10.24
N PHE A 86 0.22 -12.55 -9.63
CA PHE A 86 -0.97 -13.21 -9.10
C PHE A 86 -1.91 -13.68 -10.21
N ASN A 87 -2.08 -12.90 -11.28
CA ASN A 87 -2.83 -13.35 -12.45
C ASN A 87 -2.14 -14.50 -13.19
N GLY A 88 -0.81 -14.59 -13.15
CA GLY A 88 -0.07 -15.74 -13.67
C GLY A 88 -0.48 -17.06 -13.01
N ILE A 89 -0.80 -17.06 -11.71
CA ILE A 89 -1.30 -18.23 -11.00
C ILE A 89 -2.66 -18.68 -11.55
N ILE A 90 -3.55 -17.70 -11.81
CA ILE A 90 -4.88 -17.94 -12.37
C ILE A 90 -4.76 -18.52 -13.79
N ALA A 91 -3.91 -17.91 -14.62
CA ALA A 91 -3.68 -18.35 -15.99
C ALA A 91 -3.07 -19.76 -16.08
N LEU A 92 -2.24 -20.15 -15.12
CA LEU A 92 -1.65 -21.50 -15.08
C LEU A 92 -2.68 -22.59 -14.73
N GLY A 93 -3.80 -22.25 -14.09
CA GLY A 93 -4.90 -23.18 -13.81
C GLY A 93 -4.71 -24.11 -12.60
N GLN A 94 -3.49 -24.25 -12.06
CA GLN A 94 -3.21 -25.19 -10.96
C GLN A 94 -3.73 -24.73 -9.59
N PHE A 95 -3.71 -23.42 -9.32
CA PHE A 95 -4.10 -22.84 -8.03
C PHE A 95 -5.02 -21.62 -8.21
N VAL A 96 -6.04 -21.76 -9.07
CA VAL A 96 -6.94 -20.65 -9.47
C VAL A 96 -7.59 -19.96 -8.27
N THR A 97 -8.16 -20.73 -7.34
CA THR A 97 -8.84 -20.19 -6.15
C THR A 97 -7.89 -19.32 -5.32
N LEU A 98 -6.65 -19.78 -5.11
CA LEU A 98 -5.64 -19.00 -4.42
C LEU A 98 -5.28 -17.73 -5.20
N GLY A 99 -5.08 -17.85 -6.52
CA GLY A 99 -4.83 -16.70 -7.39
C GLY A 99 -5.93 -15.62 -7.28
N CYS A 100 -7.20 -16.02 -7.35
CA CYS A 100 -8.33 -15.11 -7.19
C CYS A 100 -8.33 -14.40 -5.82
N THR A 101 -8.06 -15.14 -4.74
CA THR A 101 -7.99 -14.56 -3.39
C THR A 101 -6.86 -13.55 -3.26
N LEU A 102 -5.68 -13.81 -3.86
CA LEU A 102 -4.54 -12.90 -3.85
C LEU A 102 -4.81 -11.62 -4.64
N VAL A 103 -5.48 -11.72 -5.79
CA VAL A 103 -5.89 -10.56 -6.59
C VAL A 103 -6.91 -9.71 -5.83
N ALA A 104 -7.91 -10.34 -5.21
CA ALA A 104 -8.90 -9.64 -4.39
C ALA A 104 -8.25 -8.90 -3.21
N LEU A 105 -7.34 -9.59 -2.50
CA LEU A 105 -6.62 -9.00 -1.38
C LEU A 105 -5.75 -7.83 -1.84
N LEU A 106 -5.05 -7.97 -2.98
CA LEU A 106 -4.24 -6.89 -3.55
C LEU A 106 -5.10 -5.67 -3.89
N ALA A 107 -6.29 -5.88 -4.47
CA ALA A 107 -7.22 -4.80 -4.80
C ALA A 107 -7.70 -4.06 -3.53
N ASN A 108 -8.07 -4.81 -2.48
CA ASN A 108 -8.51 -4.24 -1.20
C ASN A 108 -7.39 -3.43 -0.53
N VAL A 109 -6.17 -3.98 -0.44
CA VAL A 109 -5.02 -3.28 0.13
C VAL A 109 -4.69 -2.03 -0.67
N ARG A 110 -4.72 -2.08 -2.00
CA ARG A 110 -4.52 -0.90 -2.85
C ARG A 110 -5.56 0.18 -2.55
N ALA A 111 -6.84 -0.17 -2.43
CA ALA A 111 -7.89 0.79 -2.14
C ALA A 111 -7.67 1.45 -0.76
N LEU A 112 -7.29 0.68 0.26
CA LEU A 112 -6.95 1.20 1.58
C LEU A 112 -5.71 2.10 1.54
N TYR A 113 -4.68 1.74 0.78
CA TYR A 113 -3.48 2.55 0.61
C TYR A 113 -3.78 3.90 -0.06
N MET A 114 -4.62 3.91 -1.09
CA MET A 114 -5.06 5.16 -1.73
C MET A 114 -5.84 6.05 -0.76
N LYS A 115 -6.76 5.47 0.04
CA LYS A 115 -7.47 6.22 1.09
C LYS A 115 -6.52 6.81 2.13
N ILE A 116 -5.52 6.03 2.58
CA ILE A 116 -4.48 6.52 3.52
C ILE A 116 -3.68 7.64 2.88
N TRP A 117 -3.38 7.54 1.58
CA TRP A 117 -2.65 8.57 0.86
C TRP A 117 -3.44 9.89 0.78
N GLU A 118 -4.72 9.82 0.42
CA GLU A 118 -5.61 10.98 0.29
C GLU A 118 -5.82 11.69 1.63
N VAL A 119 -6.15 10.94 2.68
CA VAL A 119 -6.39 11.49 4.03
C VAL A 119 -5.15 12.20 4.58
N ASN A 120 -3.95 11.68 4.28
CA ASN A 120 -2.69 12.23 4.77
C ASN A 120 -2.02 13.20 3.80
N GLY A 121 -2.69 13.59 2.71
CA GLY A 121 -2.11 14.43 1.69
C GLY A 121 -1.55 15.75 2.22
N ALA A 122 -2.26 16.40 3.16
CA ALA A 122 -1.81 17.65 3.79
C ALA A 122 -0.52 17.47 4.61
N GLU A 123 -0.41 16.39 5.37
CA GLU A 123 0.77 16.07 6.19
C GLU A 123 1.99 15.77 5.31
N PHE A 124 1.80 15.10 4.19
CA PHE A 124 2.88 14.86 3.24
C PHE A 124 3.38 16.15 2.58
N VAL A 125 2.50 17.11 2.26
CA VAL A 125 2.93 18.44 1.80
C VAL A 125 3.70 19.17 2.91
N ARG A 126 3.18 19.14 4.15
CA ARG A 126 3.83 19.76 5.32
C ARG A 126 5.26 19.24 5.52
N CYS A 127 5.46 17.93 5.36
CA CYS A 127 6.78 17.29 5.48
C CYS A 127 7.64 17.39 4.20
N GLY A 128 7.20 18.12 3.15
CA GLY A 128 7.97 18.32 1.92
C GLY A 128 8.06 17.09 1.00
N CYS A 129 7.17 16.10 1.16
CA CYS A 129 7.19 14.85 0.38
C CYS A 129 6.75 15.02 -1.08
N PHE A 130 5.94 16.05 -1.37
CA PHE A 130 5.60 16.49 -2.72
C PHE A 130 5.28 17.98 -2.73
N MET A 131 5.83 18.72 -3.70
CA MET A 131 5.37 20.08 -3.96
C MET A 131 3.98 20.01 -4.58
N LYS A 132 3.00 20.72 -4.00
CA LYS A 132 1.82 21.11 -4.76
C LYS A 132 2.34 21.92 -5.95
N ILE A 133 2.13 21.42 -7.16
CA ILE A 133 2.25 22.26 -8.35
C ILE A 133 1.18 23.34 -8.15
N LEU A 134 1.61 24.55 -7.76
CA LEU A 134 0.72 25.70 -7.76
C LEU A 134 0.17 25.81 -9.18
N PRO A 135 -1.15 25.99 -9.38
CA PRO A 135 -1.67 26.23 -10.71
C PRO A 135 -0.92 27.43 -11.28
N LYS A 136 -0.22 27.23 -12.40
CA LYS A 136 0.42 28.29 -13.15
C LYS A 136 -0.66 29.35 -13.37
N LYS A 137 -0.53 30.54 -12.73
CA LYS A 137 -1.42 31.68 -13.00
C LYS A 137 -1.46 31.78 -14.53
N ARG A 138 -2.62 31.45 -15.14
CA ARG A 138 -2.83 31.72 -16.57
C ARG A 138 -2.56 33.21 -16.72
N GLY A 139 -1.65 33.54 -17.63
CA GLY A 139 -1.16 34.89 -17.81
C GLY A 139 -2.32 35.87 -17.89
N GLN A 140 -2.13 37.02 -17.27
CA GLN A 140 -2.71 38.25 -17.78
C GLN A 140 -2.16 38.43 -19.20
N THR A 141 -2.86 37.88 -20.19
CA THR A 141 -2.76 38.31 -21.58
C THR A 141 -3.43 39.68 -21.66
N GLY A 142 -2.72 40.62 -22.26
CA GLY A 142 -3.03 42.05 -22.25
C GLY A 142 -4.28 42.47 -23.01
N TYR A 143 -4.63 43.74 -22.87
CA TYR A 143 -4.63 44.79 -23.90
C TYR A 143 -5.61 45.87 -23.45
N GLU A 144 -5.07 46.97 -22.93
CA GLU A 144 -5.61 48.33 -23.11
C GLU A 144 -4.42 49.23 -23.45
#